data_AF-A0A7C4BQ46-F1
#
_entry.id   AF-A0A7C4BQ46-F1
#
_cell.length_a   1.000
_cell.length_b   1.000
_cell.length_c   1.000
_cell.angle_alpha   90.00
_cell.angle_beta   90.00
_cell.angle_gamma   90.00
#
_symmetry.space_group_name_H-M   'P 1'
#
loop_
_entity.id
_entity.type
_entity.pdbx_description
1 polymer ?
#
loop_
_entity_poly.entity_id
_entity_poly.type
_entity_poly.pdbx_seq_one_letter_code
_entity_poly.pdbx_strand_id
1 'polypeptide(L)'
;MKKTISLLVIGLFVFLAISAMAVDVSETATHVKIKTAGYEVHWKKAAQMGFTQVFVAGDAKSIVGEAGRAFYHSGDYGGWKDWGALKEWKTVEKAGVKAVVNFKSFDGGAKDYDVTVTFYDTVPYIKHQVKVTNTGDAVIKSFQAGHAPMFEINADTAGMTVGTKPFNHVVMWTATGYYAGLYGPEANEARKHDWGGKPNGRMDLVHDNAAKDIKKGESHTITYYTAFGKGGEKEALALAEKVREEPILTSVSPIGALTTTWGHLRSE
;
A
#
# COMPACT_ATOMS: atom_id res chain seq x y z
N MET A 1 38.29 41.17 49.13
CA MET A 1 39.16 40.20 48.43
C MET A 1 38.67 38.80 48.76
N LYS A 2 38.34 37.87 47.86
CA LYS A 2 38.33 37.77 46.40
C LYS A 2 37.08 36.96 46.04
N LYS A 3 36.26 37.45 45.12
CA LYS A 3 35.18 36.69 44.47
C LYS A 3 35.78 36.09 43.20
N THR A 4 35.87 34.78 43.11
CA THR A 4 35.88 34.06 41.83
C THR A 4 35.78 32.55 42.08
N ILE A 5 34.63 31.97 41.76
CA ILE A 5 34.59 30.67 41.09
C ILE A 5 33.64 30.86 39.91
N SER A 6 34.25 31.00 38.74
CA SER A 6 33.59 30.87 37.46
C SER A 6 33.11 29.43 37.32
N LEU A 7 31.80 29.19 37.25
CA LEU A 7 31.28 27.96 36.66
C LEU A 7 30.68 28.29 35.30
N LEU A 8 31.50 27.96 34.31
CA LEU A 8 31.21 27.78 32.90
C LEU A 8 29.86 27.05 32.73
N VAL A 9 28.81 27.78 32.34
CA VAL A 9 27.59 27.19 31.82
C VAL A 9 27.94 26.67 30.42
N ILE A 10 28.50 25.47 30.35
CA ILE A 10 28.48 24.66 29.13
C ILE A 10 27.01 24.33 28.91
N GLY A 11 26.36 25.14 28.06
CA GLY A 11 25.07 24.81 27.49
C GLY A 11 25.22 23.49 26.75
N LEU A 12 24.84 22.41 27.42
CA LEU A 12 24.69 21.09 26.84
C LEU A 12 23.54 21.20 25.83
N PHE A 13 23.86 21.63 24.62
CA PHE A 13 23.03 21.40 23.44
C PHE A 13 22.99 19.88 23.26
N VAL A 14 22.07 19.23 23.97
CA VAL A 14 21.58 17.92 23.60
C VAL A 14 20.89 18.13 22.26
N PHE A 15 21.65 17.98 21.18
CA PHE A 15 21.08 17.61 19.90
C PHE A 15 20.40 16.26 20.13
N LEU A 16 19.13 16.29 20.53
CA LEU A 16 18.21 15.21 20.22
C LEU A 16 18.21 15.13 18.70
N ALA A 17 19.08 14.27 18.16
CA ALA A 17 18.95 13.79 16.81
C ALA A 17 17.62 13.03 16.77
N ILE A 18 16.54 13.78 16.51
CA ILE A 18 15.24 13.21 16.18
C ILE A 18 15.48 12.56 14.82
N SER A 19 15.83 11.28 14.82
CA SER A 19 15.81 10.48 13.61
C SER A 19 14.36 10.40 13.16
N ALA A 20 13.95 11.34 12.32
CA ALA A 20 12.81 11.15 11.46
C ALA A 20 13.05 9.84 10.72
N MET A 21 12.25 8.82 11.00
CA MET A 21 12.33 7.59 10.24
C MET A 21 11.85 7.96 8.84
N ALA A 22 12.78 7.95 7.89
CA ALA A 22 12.45 8.14 6.49
C ALA A 22 11.91 6.82 5.94
N VAL A 23 11.05 6.90 4.93
CA VAL A 23 10.64 5.68 4.20
C VAL A 23 11.90 5.04 3.64
N ASP A 24 12.20 3.81 4.06
CA ASP A 24 13.33 3.06 3.54
C ASP A 24 12.88 2.22 2.33
N VAL A 25 13.70 2.24 1.29
CA VAL A 25 13.47 1.47 0.07
C VAL A 25 14.77 0.76 -0.23
N SER A 26 14.74 -0.56 -0.11
CA SER A 26 15.87 -1.44 -0.34
C SER A 26 15.47 -2.59 -1.26
N GLU A 27 16.43 -3.36 -1.75
CA GLU A 27 16.14 -4.50 -2.60
C GLU A 27 16.91 -5.75 -2.19
N THR A 28 16.32 -6.88 -2.53
CA THR A 28 16.97 -8.19 -2.56
C THR A 28 16.90 -8.75 -3.98
N ALA A 29 17.46 -9.94 -4.19
CA ALA A 29 17.34 -10.63 -5.47
C ALA A 29 15.88 -10.86 -5.90
N THR A 30 14.95 -11.02 -4.95
CA THR A 30 13.57 -11.44 -5.21
C THR A 30 12.52 -10.38 -4.91
N HIS A 31 12.85 -9.35 -4.13
CA HIS A 31 11.89 -8.35 -3.67
C HIS A 31 12.46 -6.93 -3.70
N VAL A 32 11.57 -5.94 -3.85
CA VAL A 32 11.80 -4.57 -3.39
C VAL A 32 11.12 -4.44 -2.03
N LYS A 33 11.87 -4.06 -1.01
CA LYS A 33 11.38 -3.91 0.36
C LYS A 33 11.16 -2.44 0.65
N ILE A 34 9.97 -2.12 1.16
CA ILE A 34 9.61 -0.77 1.56
C ILE A 34 9.23 -0.78 3.02
N LYS A 35 9.91 0.02 3.82
CA LYS A 35 9.71 0.09 5.26
C LYS A 35 9.37 1.50 5.69
N THR A 36 8.37 1.59 6.54
CA THR A 36 7.94 2.79 7.26
C THR A 36 7.98 2.53 8.76
N ALA A 37 7.68 3.54 9.57
CA ALA A 37 7.47 3.40 11.01
C ALA A 37 6.26 2.51 11.35
N GLY A 38 5.25 2.46 10.47
CA GLY A 38 3.99 1.75 10.70
C GLY A 38 3.93 0.33 10.11
N TYR A 39 4.61 0.10 8.99
CA TYR A 39 4.58 -1.18 8.28
C TYR A 39 5.82 -1.40 7.40
N GLU A 40 6.07 -2.65 7.05
CA GLU A 40 7.03 -3.08 6.03
C GLU A 40 6.32 -3.99 5.02
N VAL A 41 6.54 -3.75 3.73
CA VAL A 41 5.96 -4.53 2.64
C VAL A 41 7.03 -5.03 1.70
N HIS A 42 6.88 -6.27 1.21
CA HIS A 42 7.84 -6.90 0.30
C HIS A 42 7.18 -7.08 -1.06
N TRP A 43 7.58 -6.25 -2.02
CA TRP A 43 7.08 -6.28 -3.39
C TRP A 43 7.85 -7.30 -4.24
N LYS A 44 7.17 -8.33 -4.74
CA LYS A 44 7.77 -9.43 -5.51
C LYS A 44 8.20 -9.00 -6.91
N LYS A 45 9.42 -9.39 -7.32
CA LYS A 45 9.98 -9.15 -8.66
C LYS A 45 9.64 -10.25 -9.68
N ALA A 46 8.41 -10.79 -9.66
CA ALA A 46 7.98 -11.92 -10.51
C ALA A 46 6.59 -11.67 -11.13
N ALA A 47 6.04 -12.64 -11.87
CA ALA A 47 4.79 -12.49 -12.65
C ALA A 47 3.58 -12.00 -11.84
N GLN A 48 3.45 -12.44 -10.60
CA GLN A 48 2.46 -11.97 -9.64
C GLN A 48 3.05 -10.81 -8.84
N MET A 49 3.26 -9.71 -9.55
CA MET A 49 3.88 -8.53 -8.99
C MET A 49 2.95 -7.89 -7.96
N GLY A 50 3.50 -7.56 -6.79
CA GLY A 50 2.75 -7.01 -5.66
C GLY A 50 3.31 -7.50 -4.32
N PHE A 51 2.60 -7.28 -3.21
CA PHE A 51 3.09 -7.62 -1.88
C PHE A 51 2.92 -9.12 -1.59
N THR A 52 3.99 -9.80 -1.22
CA THR A 52 3.96 -11.19 -0.73
C THR A 52 3.92 -11.25 0.80
N GLN A 53 4.46 -10.22 1.46
CA GLN A 53 4.52 -10.13 2.91
C GLN A 53 4.23 -8.70 3.35
N VAL A 54 3.54 -8.58 4.48
CA VAL A 54 3.16 -7.32 5.11
C VAL A 54 3.37 -7.44 6.61
N PHE A 55 4.33 -6.72 7.15
CA PHE A 55 4.61 -6.67 8.59
C PHE A 55 4.09 -5.35 9.14
N VAL A 56 3.30 -5.40 10.20
CA VAL A 56 2.84 -4.20 10.91
C VAL A 56 3.75 -3.97 12.11
N ALA A 57 4.07 -2.70 12.39
CA ALA A 57 5.01 -2.33 13.45
C ALA A 57 4.65 -2.98 14.79
N GLY A 58 5.59 -3.69 15.41
CA GLY A 58 5.37 -4.43 16.65
C GLY A 58 4.94 -5.88 16.46
N ASP A 59 4.78 -6.35 15.22
CA ASP A 59 4.69 -7.78 14.89
C ASP A 59 5.90 -8.22 14.05
N ALA A 60 6.40 -9.42 14.33
CA ALA A 60 7.41 -10.08 13.52
C ALA A 60 6.79 -10.94 12.41
N LYS A 61 5.49 -11.24 12.49
CA LYS A 61 4.78 -12.06 11.52
C LYS A 61 4.09 -11.21 10.48
N SER A 62 4.03 -11.75 9.26
CA SER A 62 3.26 -11.16 8.18
C SER A 62 1.76 -11.33 8.44
N ILE A 63 0.99 -10.24 8.40
CA ILE A 63 -0.47 -10.27 8.63
C ILE A 63 -1.26 -10.89 7.47
N VAL A 64 -0.57 -11.20 6.35
CA VAL A 64 -1.15 -11.81 5.15
C VAL A 64 -0.62 -13.24 4.91
N GLY A 65 0.15 -13.76 5.86
CA GLY A 65 0.84 -15.05 5.74
C GLY A 65 2.24 -14.93 5.14
N GLU A 66 2.97 -16.04 5.17
CA GLU A 66 4.38 -16.13 4.75
C GLU A 66 4.57 -16.88 3.42
N ALA A 67 3.51 -17.51 2.91
CA ALA A 67 3.54 -18.33 1.71
C ALA A 67 2.62 -17.77 0.62
N GLY A 68 2.98 -18.05 -0.63
CA GLY A 68 2.15 -17.76 -1.80
C GLY A 68 2.19 -16.30 -2.28
N ARG A 69 1.18 -15.93 -3.05
CA ARG A 69 0.87 -14.55 -3.42
C ARG A 69 -0.09 -13.98 -2.38
N ALA A 70 -0.01 -12.68 -2.13
CA ALA A 70 -0.98 -12.01 -1.27
C ALA A 70 -1.65 -10.88 -2.04
N PHE A 71 -0.98 -9.74 -2.18
CA PHE A 71 -1.45 -8.63 -3.01
C PHE A 71 -0.84 -8.73 -4.41
N TYR A 72 -1.66 -8.76 -5.45
CA TYR A 72 -1.21 -8.83 -6.83
C TYR A 72 -2.31 -8.40 -7.80
N HIS A 73 -1.97 -8.35 -9.07
CA HIS A 73 -2.91 -7.97 -10.13
C HIS A 73 -3.04 -9.06 -11.18
N SER A 74 -4.28 -9.36 -11.53
CA SER A 74 -4.61 -10.25 -12.64
C SER A 74 -5.88 -9.76 -13.32
N GLY A 75 -6.13 -10.25 -14.52
CA GLY A 75 -7.38 -10.01 -15.23
C GLY A 75 -7.74 -11.21 -16.10
N ASP A 76 -9.03 -11.37 -16.39
CA ASP A 76 -9.51 -12.37 -17.33
C ASP A 76 -9.67 -11.74 -18.72
N TYR A 77 -8.65 -11.95 -19.57
CA TYR A 77 -8.60 -11.44 -20.94
C TYR A 77 -8.88 -12.57 -21.95
N GLY A 78 -9.93 -13.37 -21.70
CA GLY A 78 -10.17 -14.64 -22.41
C GLY A 78 -9.35 -15.80 -21.85
N GLY A 79 -9.06 -15.73 -20.55
CA GLY A 79 -8.16 -16.57 -19.78
C GLY A 79 -7.48 -15.74 -18.69
N TRP A 80 -7.34 -16.30 -17.48
CA TRP A 80 -6.65 -15.65 -16.36
C TRP A 80 -5.20 -15.35 -16.70
N LYS A 81 -4.82 -14.07 -16.63
CA LYS A 81 -3.44 -13.62 -16.82
C LYS A 81 -3.03 -12.66 -15.72
N ASP A 82 -1.89 -12.97 -15.10
CA ASP A 82 -1.19 -12.03 -14.24
C ASP A 82 -0.61 -10.89 -15.10
N TRP A 83 -0.37 -9.71 -14.52
CA TRP A 83 0.18 -8.54 -15.24
C TRP A 83 1.65 -8.67 -15.67
N GLY A 84 2.20 -9.88 -15.56
CA GLY A 84 3.55 -10.24 -16.00
C GLY A 84 4.65 -9.87 -15.01
N ALA A 85 5.86 -10.35 -15.29
CA ALA A 85 6.99 -10.17 -14.39
C ALA A 85 7.49 -8.72 -14.38
N LEU A 86 8.08 -8.31 -13.26
CA LEU A 86 8.75 -7.02 -13.13
C LEU A 86 9.87 -6.91 -14.18
N LYS A 87 9.78 -5.91 -15.05
CA LYS A 87 10.81 -5.56 -16.02
C LYS A 87 11.81 -4.56 -15.46
N GLU A 88 11.30 -3.52 -14.81
CA GLU A 88 12.08 -2.39 -14.30
C GLU A 88 11.40 -1.85 -13.04
N TRP A 89 12.19 -1.37 -12.08
CA TRP A 89 11.67 -0.55 -11.00
C TRP A 89 12.63 0.58 -10.68
N LYS A 90 12.11 1.68 -10.14
CA LYS A 90 12.93 2.81 -9.67
C LYS A 90 12.22 3.60 -8.58
N THR A 91 13.01 4.12 -7.65
CA THR A 91 12.55 5.19 -6.75
C THR A 91 12.51 6.50 -7.55
N VAL A 92 11.33 7.09 -7.73
CA VAL A 92 11.16 8.35 -8.48
C VAL A 92 11.21 9.59 -7.58
N GLU A 93 10.88 9.42 -6.30
CA GLU A 93 10.94 10.48 -5.29
C GLU A 93 11.27 9.83 -3.94
N LYS A 94 12.17 10.45 -3.18
CA LYS A 94 12.41 10.10 -1.78
C LYS A 94 12.70 11.39 -1.01
N ALA A 95 11.75 11.80 -0.19
CA ALA A 95 11.80 13.06 0.55
C ALA A 95 11.24 12.86 1.96
N GLY A 96 12.13 12.77 2.96
CA GLY A 96 11.76 12.61 4.37
C GLY A 96 10.81 11.43 4.59
N VAL A 97 9.57 11.75 4.97
CA VAL A 97 8.50 10.80 5.29
C VAL A 97 7.76 10.24 4.06
N LYS A 98 8.22 10.49 2.83
CA LYS A 98 7.58 10.02 1.59
C LYS A 98 8.58 9.34 0.67
N ALA A 99 8.16 8.23 0.07
CA ALA A 99 8.82 7.66 -1.10
C ALA A 99 7.80 7.33 -2.18
N VAL A 100 8.16 7.60 -3.43
CA VAL A 100 7.40 7.18 -4.61
C VAL A 100 8.27 6.20 -5.39
N VAL A 101 7.73 5.02 -5.66
CA VAL A 101 8.40 3.95 -6.40
C VAL A 101 7.56 3.61 -7.62
N ASN A 102 8.18 3.52 -8.79
CA ASN A 102 7.53 3.08 -10.02
C ASN A 102 8.00 1.67 -10.37
N PHE A 103 7.05 0.79 -10.65
CA PHE A 103 7.27 -0.57 -11.10
C PHE A 103 6.69 -0.75 -12.50
N LYS A 104 7.42 -1.43 -13.38
CA LYS A 104 6.99 -1.71 -14.75
C LYS A 104 6.87 -3.19 -15.01
N SER A 105 5.79 -3.59 -15.66
CA SER A 105 5.59 -4.96 -16.14
C SER A 105 4.89 -4.97 -17.49
N PHE A 106 4.83 -6.16 -18.10
CA PHE A 106 4.15 -6.41 -19.37
C PHE A 106 3.50 -7.77 -19.30
N ASP A 107 2.23 -7.88 -19.68
CA ASP A 107 1.46 -9.11 -19.58
C ASP A 107 1.85 -10.20 -20.60
N GLY A 108 2.83 -9.93 -21.47
CA GLY A 108 3.19 -10.85 -22.57
C GLY A 108 2.28 -10.73 -23.79
N GLY A 109 1.26 -9.87 -23.74
CA GLY A 109 0.30 -9.64 -24.81
C GLY A 109 0.44 -8.24 -25.40
N ALA A 110 -0.38 -7.30 -24.92
CA ALA A 110 -0.50 -5.95 -25.49
C ALA A 110 -0.55 -4.85 -24.44
N LYS A 111 -0.34 -5.16 -23.15
CA LYS A 111 -0.43 -4.17 -22.07
C LYS A 111 0.89 -4.03 -21.35
N ASP A 112 1.46 -2.83 -21.44
CA ASP A 112 2.49 -2.38 -20.52
C ASP A 112 1.82 -1.71 -19.31
N TYR A 113 2.31 -2.04 -18.12
CA TYR A 113 1.84 -1.49 -16.85
C TYR A 113 2.94 -0.63 -16.23
N ASP A 114 2.61 0.61 -15.90
CA ASP A 114 3.38 1.49 -15.03
C ASP A 114 2.62 1.65 -13.71
N VAL A 115 3.13 1.04 -12.64
CA VAL A 115 2.54 1.08 -11.31
C VAL A 115 3.34 2.02 -10.43
N THR A 116 2.83 3.24 -10.23
CA THR A 116 3.41 4.23 -9.32
C THR A 116 2.80 4.08 -7.94
N VAL A 117 3.63 3.75 -6.97
CA VAL A 117 3.23 3.50 -5.59
C VAL A 117 3.84 4.57 -4.69
N THR A 118 3.00 5.27 -3.94
CA THR A 118 3.43 6.28 -2.97
C THR A 118 3.25 5.76 -1.56
N PHE A 119 4.35 5.77 -0.82
CA PHE A 119 4.46 5.35 0.56
C PHE A 119 4.70 6.57 1.44
N TYR A 120 4.10 6.54 2.63
CA TYR A 120 4.21 7.59 3.62
C TYR A 120 4.56 6.98 4.97
N ASP A 121 5.44 7.63 5.72
CA ASP A 121 5.82 7.22 7.07
C ASP A 121 4.79 7.60 8.13
N THR A 122 3.93 8.58 7.82
CA THR A 122 3.00 9.22 8.76
C THR A 122 1.59 8.61 8.76
N VAL A 123 1.26 7.76 7.79
CA VAL A 123 -0.09 7.19 7.62
C VAL A 123 -0.03 5.72 7.23
N PRO A 124 -1.06 4.91 7.55
CA PRO A 124 -1.07 3.47 7.29
C PRO A 124 -1.40 3.09 5.85
N TYR A 125 -1.78 4.05 4.99
CA TYR A 125 -2.20 3.78 3.62
C TYR A 125 -1.09 4.05 2.61
N ILE A 126 -1.19 3.34 1.49
CA ILE A 126 -0.30 3.37 0.34
C ILE A 126 -1.16 3.69 -0.87
N LYS A 127 -0.78 4.72 -1.62
CA LYS A 127 -1.47 5.10 -2.86
C LYS A 127 -0.87 4.33 -4.01
N HIS A 128 -1.72 3.76 -4.86
CA HIS A 128 -1.34 3.10 -6.09
C HIS A 128 -1.99 3.82 -7.26
N GLN A 129 -1.17 4.20 -8.24
CA GLN A 129 -1.62 4.70 -9.53
C GLN A 129 -1.14 3.73 -10.60
N VAL A 130 -2.08 2.99 -11.18
CA VAL A 130 -1.79 2.01 -12.22
C VAL A 130 -2.15 2.60 -13.56
N LYS A 131 -1.13 2.84 -14.39
CA LYS A 131 -1.29 3.22 -15.78
C LYS A 131 -1.10 2.00 -16.67
N VAL A 132 -2.07 1.75 -17.54
CA VAL A 132 -2.01 0.73 -18.61
C VAL A 132 -1.82 1.44 -19.93
N THR A 133 -0.85 0.98 -20.73
CA THR A 133 -0.63 1.46 -22.10
C THR A 133 -0.79 0.29 -23.07
N ASN A 134 -1.56 0.50 -24.14
CA ASN A 134 -1.68 -0.50 -25.19
C ASN A 134 -0.48 -0.43 -26.15
N THR A 135 0.25 -1.53 -26.28
CA THR A 135 1.40 -1.65 -27.19
C THR A 135 1.08 -2.42 -28.47
N GLY A 136 -0.06 -3.11 -28.52
CA GLY A 136 -0.54 -3.86 -29.67
C GLY A 136 -1.38 -3.02 -30.65
N ASP A 137 -1.62 -3.57 -31.84
CA ASP A 137 -2.36 -2.86 -32.91
C ASP A 137 -3.89 -2.86 -32.70
N ALA A 138 -4.42 -3.87 -32.01
CA ALA A 138 -5.84 -3.97 -31.71
C ALA A 138 -6.26 -2.99 -30.62
N VAL A 139 -7.49 -2.46 -30.70
CA VAL A 139 -8.10 -1.73 -29.59
C VAL A 139 -8.39 -2.71 -28.45
N ILE A 140 -7.98 -2.37 -27.23
CA ILE A 140 -8.19 -3.22 -26.04
C ILE A 140 -8.83 -2.42 -24.90
N LYS A 141 -9.53 -3.11 -24.00
CA LYS A 141 -9.97 -2.54 -22.72
C LYS A 141 -8.78 -2.35 -21.79
N SER A 142 -8.61 -1.18 -21.17
CA SER A 142 -7.52 -0.93 -20.22
C SER A 142 -7.58 -1.85 -18.99
N PHE A 143 -8.77 -2.02 -18.41
CA PHE A 143 -9.08 -2.95 -17.33
C PHE A 143 -10.31 -3.78 -17.71
N GLN A 144 -10.37 -5.06 -17.34
CA GLN A 144 -11.51 -5.90 -17.71
C GLN A 144 -11.60 -7.13 -16.80
N ALA A 145 -12.84 -7.53 -16.48
CA ALA A 145 -13.17 -8.79 -15.83
C ALA A 145 -12.47 -8.99 -14.48
N GLY A 146 -12.42 -7.90 -13.70
CA GLY A 146 -12.05 -7.92 -12.28
C GLY A 146 -10.56 -8.07 -11.98
N HIS A 147 -10.23 -7.73 -10.73
CA HIS A 147 -8.98 -8.06 -10.00
C HIS A 147 -7.76 -7.15 -10.18
N ALA A 148 -8.05 -5.86 -10.22
CA ALA A 148 -7.05 -4.80 -10.26
C ALA A 148 -7.20 -3.89 -9.03
N PRO A 149 -6.86 -4.32 -7.79
CA PRO A 149 -6.06 -5.50 -7.43
C PRO A 149 -6.85 -6.63 -6.74
N MET A 150 -6.17 -7.77 -6.52
CA MET A 150 -6.56 -8.86 -5.61
C MET A 150 -5.69 -8.84 -4.36
N PHE A 151 -6.26 -9.36 -3.28
CA PHE A 151 -5.55 -9.55 -2.04
C PHE A 151 -5.97 -10.86 -1.37
N GLU A 152 -5.21 -11.91 -1.60
CA GLU A 152 -5.33 -13.21 -0.96
C GLU A 152 -4.66 -13.17 0.42
N ILE A 153 -5.37 -13.62 1.45
CA ILE A 153 -4.92 -13.60 2.83
C ILE A 153 -4.61 -15.03 3.24
N ASN A 154 -3.33 -15.37 3.32
CA ASN A 154 -2.85 -16.69 3.71
C ASN A 154 -2.59 -16.76 5.23
N ALA A 155 -3.44 -16.08 6.00
CA ALA A 155 -3.42 -16.01 7.46
C ALA A 155 -4.86 -16.09 8.00
N ASP A 156 -5.01 -16.27 9.31
CA ASP A 156 -6.34 -16.32 9.93
C ASP A 156 -6.87 -14.90 10.15
N THR A 157 -8.10 -14.66 9.70
CA THR A 157 -8.82 -13.40 9.89
C THR A 157 -9.86 -13.57 11.00
N ALA A 158 -10.04 -12.53 11.82
CA ALA A 158 -11.15 -12.46 12.76
C ALA A 158 -12.43 -11.97 12.07
N GLY A 159 -12.30 -11.17 11.01
CA GLY A 159 -13.43 -10.76 10.20
C GLY A 159 -13.01 -9.99 8.96
N MET A 160 -13.99 -9.78 8.08
CA MET A 160 -13.85 -9.03 6.85
C MET A 160 -15.20 -8.46 6.43
N THR A 161 -15.19 -7.20 5.99
CA THR A 161 -16.41 -6.51 5.58
C THR A 161 -16.17 -5.64 4.35
N VAL A 162 -17.25 -5.44 3.59
CA VAL A 162 -17.28 -4.56 2.43
C VAL A 162 -18.02 -3.29 2.83
N GLY A 163 -17.44 -2.14 2.52
CA GLY A 163 -18.08 -0.84 2.66
C GLY A 163 -18.23 -0.15 1.30
N THR A 164 -19.26 0.68 1.18
CA THR A 164 -19.60 1.39 -0.07
C THR A 164 -19.52 2.90 0.05
N LYS A 165 -19.30 3.43 1.25
CA LYS A 165 -19.15 4.86 1.53
C LYS A 165 -17.79 5.14 2.16
N PRO A 166 -17.08 6.21 1.75
CA PRO A 166 -17.47 7.17 0.70
C PRO A 166 -17.32 6.60 -0.72
N PHE A 167 -16.72 5.42 -0.85
CA PHE A 167 -16.58 4.64 -2.09
C PHE A 167 -16.42 3.15 -1.74
N ASN A 168 -16.32 2.31 -2.76
CA ASN A 168 -16.14 0.86 -2.59
C ASN A 168 -14.79 0.51 -1.95
N HIS A 169 -14.85 -0.19 -0.82
CA HIS A 169 -13.68 -0.67 -0.10
C HIS A 169 -14.00 -1.98 0.60
N VAL A 170 -12.97 -2.74 0.92
CA VAL A 170 -13.07 -3.99 1.66
C VAL A 170 -11.92 -4.05 2.65
N VAL A 171 -12.23 -4.44 3.88
CA VAL A 171 -11.28 -4.46 4.98
C VAL A 171 -11.36 -5.78 5.73
N MET A 172 -10.24 -6.20 6.28
CA MET A 172 -10.10 -7.35 7.16
C MET A 172 -9.44 -6.94 8.47
N TRP A 173 -9.65 -7.73 9.51
CA TRP A 173 -8.92 -7.60 10.76
C TRP A 173 -8.56 -8.96 11.34
N THR A 174 -7.48 -8.99 12.12
CA THR A 174 -6.98 -10.17 12.80
C THR A 174 -7.42 -10.17 14.26
N ALA A 175 -7.44 -11.35 14.89
CA ALA A 175 -7.69 -11.46 16.33
C ALA A 175 -6.56 -10.83 17.17
N THR A 176 -5.39 -10.62 16.56
CA THR A 176 -4.20 -10.02 17.18
C THR A 176 -4.17 -8.49 17.11
N GLY A 177 -5.23 -7.86 16.59
CA GLY A 177 -5.37 -6.40 16.59
C GLY A 177 -4.63 -5.70 15.45
N TYR A 178 -4.63 -6.30 14.27
CA TYR A 178 -4.16 -5.67 13.03
C TYR A 178 -5.26 -5.66 11.97
N TYR A 179 -5.14 -4.75 11.00
CA TYR A 179 -6.03 -4.71 9.84
C TYR A 179 -5.27 -4.57 8.53
N ALA A 180 -5.95 -4.98 7.46
CA ALA A 180 -5.60 -4.65 6.09
C ALA A 180 -6.84 -4.18 5.33
N GLY A 181 -6.66 -3.34 4.30
CA GLY A 181 -7.78 -2.89 3.49
C GLY A 181 -7.41 -2.55 2.05
N LEU A 182 -8.38 -2.72 1.15
CA LEU A 182 -8.38 -2.20 -0.21
C LEU A 182 -9.43 -1.11 -0.33
N TYR A 183 -9.04 0.05 -0.84
CA TYR A 183 -9.89 1.24 -0.94
C TYR A 183 -9.86 1.73 -2.38
N GLY A 184 -11.01 1.66 -3.08
CA GLY A 184 -11.09 1.99 -4.49
C GLY A 184 -12.05 3.14 -4.77
N PRO A 185 -11.61 4.41 -4.73
CA PRO A 185 -12.44 5.56 -5.12
C PRO A 185 -12.97 5.49 -6.55
N GLU A 186 -12.22 4.83 -7.43
CA GLU A 186 -12.57 4.60 -8.83
C GLU A 186 -13.11 3.16 -9.06
N ALA A 187 -13.20 2.35 -8.01
CA ALA A 187 -13.71 0.99 -8.12
C ALA A 187 -15.24 0.98 -8.15
N ASN A 188 -15.78 0.15 -9.02
CA ASN A 188 -17.23 -0.07 -9.16
C ASN A 188 -17.78 -0.99 -8.08
N GLU A 189 -16.91 -1.86 -7.58
CA GLU A 189 -17.26 -2.85 -6.59
C GLU A 189 -16.01 -3.22 -5.78
N ALA A 190 -16.23 -3.49 -4.50
CA ALA A 190 -15.28 -4.18 -3.65
C ALA A 190 -15.89 -5.52 -3.24
N ARG A 191 -15.10 -6.58 -3.28
CA ARG A 191 -15.58 -7.94 -3.02
C ARG A 191 -14.79 -8.57 -1.89
N LYS A 192 -15.48 -9.47 -1.18
CA LYS A 192 -14.85 -10.46 -0.31
C LYS A 192 -15.20 -11.86 -0.76
N HIS A 193 -14.26 -12.77 -0.57
CA HIS A 193 -14.40 -14.17 -0.96
C HIS A 193 -13.84 -15.08 0.14
N ASP A 194 -14.46 -16.24 0.28
CA ASP A 194 -13.81 -17.39 0.89
C ASP A 194 -12.77 -17.91 -0.11
N TRP A 195 -11.56 -18.21 0.38
CA TRP A 195 -10.43 -18.53 -0.49
C TRP A 195 -9.44 -19.45 0.21
N GLY A 196 -8.81 -20.36 -0.53
CA GLY A 196 -7.82 -21.29 0.03
C GLY A 196 -8.37 -22.20 1.14
N GLY A 197 -9.68 -22.50 1.11
CA GLY A 197 -10.35 -23.27 2.16
C GLY A 197 -10.62 -22.49 3.46
N LYS A 198 -10.44 -21.16 3.46
CA LYS A 198 -10.68 -20.30 4.62
C LYS A 198 -11.83 -19.33 4.37
N PRO A 199 -12.68 -19.07 5.38
CA PRO A 199 -13.62 -17.96 5.32
C PRO A 199 -12.85 -16.64 5.26
N ASN A 200 -13.38 -15.63 4.55
CA ASN A 200 -12.74 -14.30 4.45
C ASN A 200 -11.28 -14.38 3.98
N GLY A 201 -10.99 -15.22 2.99
CA GLY A 201 -9.64 -15.50 2.53
C GLY A 201 -9.14 -14.55 1.44
N ARG A 202 -10.01 -13.70 0.87
CA ARG A 202 -9.62 -12.82 -0.24
C ARG A 202 -10.48 -11.56 -0.36
N MET A 203 -9.83 -10.46 -0.74
CA MET A 203 -10.42 -9.16 -1.02
C MET A 203 -10.08 -8.69 -2.44
N ASP A 204 -11.03 -8.09 -3.15
CA ASP A 204 -10.79 -7.57 -4.51
C ASP A 204 -11.38 -6.18 -4.73
N LEU A 205 -10.80 -5.43 -5.67
CA LEU A 205 -11.47 -4.29 -6.31
C LEU A 205 -11.74 -4.56 -7.80
N VAL A 206 -12.85 -4.01 -8.29
CA VAL A 206 -13.31 -4.16 -9.67
C VAL A 206 -13.39 -2.79 -10.34
N HIS A 207 -12.60 -2.59 -11.39
CA HIS A 207 -12.49 -1.30 -12.11
C HIS A 207 -13.14 -1.33 -13.50
N ASP A 208 -14.02 -2.30 -13.77
CA ASP A 208 -14.60 -2.55 -15.10
C ASP A 208 -15.33 -1.33 -15.71
N ASN A 209 -16.11 -0.54 -14.97
CA ASN A 209 -16.73 0.68 -15.52
C ASN A 209 -15.78 1.89 -15.56
N ALA A 210 -14.64 1.83 -14.85
CA ALA A 210 -13.59 2.84 -15.02
C ALA A 210 -12.75 2.54 -16.28
N ALA A 211 -12.82 1.31 -16.81
CA ALA A 211 -12.08 0.91 -17.99
C ALA A 211 -12.47 1.71 -19.23
N LYS A 212 -11.49 1.88 -20.12
CA LYS A 212 -11.64 2.56 -21.41
C LYS A 212 -11.08 1.69 -22.51
N ASP A 213 -11.67 1.80 -23.70
CA ASP A 213 -11.08 1.25 -24.90
C ASP A 213 -9.89 2.14 -25.30
N ILE A 214 -8.71 1.55 -25.40
CA ILE A 214 -7.45 2.24 -25.68
C ILE A 214 -6.82 1.68 -26.96
N LYS A 215 -6.43 2.56 -27.87
CA LYS A 215 -5.69 2.24 -29.11
C LYS A 215 -4.19 2.13 -28.82
N LYS A 216 -3.42 1.63 -29.79
CA LYS A 216 -1.96 1.59 -29.71
C LYS A 216 -1.38 2.95 -29.30
N GLY A 217 -0.56 2.94 -28.27
CA GLY A 217 0.10 4.13 -27.70
C GLY A 217 -0.78 4.94 -26.74
N GLU A 218 -2.09 4.69 -26.67
CA GLU A 218 -2.97 5.32 -25.70
C GLU A 218 -2.83 4.65 -24.33
N SER A 219 -3.07 5.45 -23.28
CA SER A 219 -2.96 5.00 -21.91
C SER A 219 -4.19 5.36 -21.09
N HIS A 220 -4.44 4.59 -20.04
CA HIS A 220 -5.46 4.88 -19.04
C HIS A 220 -4.93 4.58 -17.64
N THR A 221 -5.26 5.42 -16.66
CA THR A 221 -4.79 5.30 -15.28
C THR A 221 -5.97 5.13 -14.34
N ILE A 222 -5.82 4.25 -13.35
CA ILE A 222 -6.71 4.17 -12.18
C ILE A 222 -5.95 4.43 -10.88
N THR A 223 -6.67 4.88 -9.86
CA THR A 223 -6.15 5.05 -8.50
C THR A 223 -6.89 4.18 -7.50
N TYR A 224 -6.14 3.48 -6.66
CA TYR A 224 -6.67 2.80 -5.47
C TYR A 224 -5.64 2.85 -4.34
N TYR A 225 -6.03 2.42 -3.15
CA TYR A 225 -5.18 2.44 -1.97
C TYR A 225 -5.21 1.09 -1.26
N THR A 226 -4.08 0.73 -0.66
CA THR A 226 -3.98 -0.36 0.32
C THR A 226 -3.65 0.24 1.67
N ALA A 227 -4.10 -0.33 2.78
CA ALA A 227 -3.67 0.12 4.10
C ALA A 227 -3.35 -1.04 5.05
N PHE A 228 -2.39 -0.82 5.94
CA PHE A 228 -1.92 -1.79 6.93
C PHE A 228 -1.64 -1.09 8.26
N GLY A 229 -2.18 -1.62 9.35
CA GLY A 229 -1.98 -0.98 10.64
C GLY A 229 -2.51 -1.78 11.83
N LYS A 230 -2.36 -1.18 13.01
CA LYS A 230 -2.93 -1.68 14.27
C LYS A 230 -4.39 -1.24 14.40
N GLY A 231 -5.24 -2.16 14.83
CA GLY A 231 -6.66 -1.94 15.05
C GLY A 231 -7.50 -3.13 14.56
N GLY A 232 -8.80 -2.90 14.45
CA GLY A 232 -9.75 -3.87 13.90
C GLY A 232 -10.66 -3.23 12.87
N GLU A 233 -11.89 -3.73 12.80
CA GLU A 233 -12.92 -3.28 11.85
C GLU A 233 -13.12 -1.77 11.86
N LYS A 234 -13.28 -1.17 13.04
CA LYS A 234 -13.58 0.26 13.19
C LYS A 234 -12.48 1.13 12.60
N GLU A 235 -11.23 0.79 12.91
CA GLU A 235 -10.04 1.52 12.47
C GLU A 235 -9.86 1.43 10.97
N ALA A 236 -10.07 0.24 10.40
CA ALA A 236 -9.98 0.03 8.96
C ALA A 236 -11.10 0.75 8.20
N LEU A 237 -12.35 0.68 8.65
CA LEU A 237 -13.47 1.38 8.01
C LEU A 237 -13.32 2.90 8.06
N ALA A 238 -12.85 3.44 9.20
CA ALA A 238 -12.68 4.89 9.37
C ALA A 238 -11.64 5.49 8.40
N LEU A 239 -10.69 4.69 7.90
CA LEU A 239 -9.70 5.17 6.93
C LEU A 239 -10.31 5.52 5.57
N ALA A 240 -11.47 4.95 5.21
CA ALA A 240 -12.05 5.16 3.88
C ALA A 240 -12.32 6.65 3.59
N GLU A 241 -12.60 7.45 4.61
CA GLU A 241 -12.76 8.91 4.48
C GLU A 241 -11.42 9.64 4.24
N LYS A 242 -10.29 9.08 4.69
CA LYS A 242 -9.00 9.78 4.79
C LYS A 242 -7.95 9.33 3.77
N VAL A 243 -8.09 8.15 3.17
CA VAL A 243 -7.05 7.62 2.24
C VAL A 243 -6.80 8.50 1.02
N ARG A 244 -7.73 9.40 0.67
CA ARG A 244 -7.58 10.34 -0.47
C ARG A 244 -6.87 11.63 -0.09
N GLU A 245 -6.72 11.93 1.19
CA GLU A 245 -6.04 13.14 1.67
C GLU A 245 -4.53 12.96 1.47
N GLU A 246 -3.82 14.03 1.11
CA GLU A 246 -2.35 13.98 1.07
C GLU A 246 -1.81 14.21 2.49
N PRO A 247 -0.96 13.31 3.03
CA PRO A 247 -0.40 13.49 4.36
C PRO A 247 0.46 14.75 4.49
N ILE A 248 0.44 15.36 5.68
CA ILE A 248 1.39 16.41 6.04
C ILE A 248 2.80 15.80 6.11
N LEU A 249 3.73 16.36 5.32
CA LEU A 249 5.08 15.81 5.15
C LEU A 249 6.10 16.26 6.22
N THR A 250 5.64 16.77 7.35
CA THR A 250 6.53 17.21 8.44
C THR A 250 7.05 16.01 9.24
N SER A 251 8.35 15.97 9.51
CA SER A 251 8.98 14.89 10.30
C SER A 251 8.42 14.84 11.73
N VAL A 252 7.77 13.73 12.09
CA VAL A 252 7.24 13.50 13.44
C VAL A 252 8.30 12.78 14.28
N SER A 253 8.47 13.16 15.54
CA SER A 253 9.35 12.44 16.46
C SER A 253 8.79 11.04 16.77
N PRO A 254 9.61 10.04 17.14
CA PRO A 254 9.14 8.68 17.44
C PRO A 254 8.06 8.60 18.54
N ILE A 255 8.08 9.54 19.51
CA ILE A 255 7.08 9.65 20.58
C ILE A 255 5.77 10.25 20.05
N GLY A 256 5.86 11.15 19.06
CA GLY A 256 4.72 11.67 18.31
C GLY A 256 4.10 10.58 17.43
N ALA A 257 4.88 9.83 16.64
CA ALA A 257 4.34 8.82 15.73
C ALA A 257 3.42 7.76 16.41
N LEU A 258 3.72 7.39 17.65
CA LEU A 258 2.90 6.47 18.46
C LEU A 258 1.62 7.11 19.05
N THR A 259 1.57 8.43 19.20
CA THR A 259 0.43 9.16 19.80
C THR A 259 -0.43 9.89 18.74
N THR A 260 0.20 10.40 17.68
CA THR A 260 -0.43 11.09 16.54
C THR A 260 -1.23 10.16 15.64
N THR A 261 -0.94 8.86 15.63
CA THR A 261 -1.73 7.86 14.86
C THR A 261 -3.18 7.73 15.35
N TRP A 262 -3.52 8.19 16.56
CA TRP A 262 -4.89 8.19 17.08
C TRP A 262 -5.39 9.54 17.59
N GLY A 263 -4.54 10.34 18.21
CA GLY A 263 -4.92 11.63 18.78
C GLY A 263 -5.42 12.63 17.73
N HIS A 264 -4.83 12.61 16.53
CA HIS A 264 -5.21 13.53 15.45
C HIS A 264 -6.43 13.07 14.67
N LEU A 265 -6.75 11.76 14.68
CA LEU A 265 -7.93 11.24 13.98
C LEU A 265 -9.24 11.52 14.71
N ARG A 266 -9.19 11.92 16.00
CA ARG A 266 -10.36 12.20 16.86
C ARG A 266 -10.62 13.68 17.11
N SER A 267 -9.74 14.58 16.69
CA SER A 267 -9.77 15.99 17.11
C SER A 267 -10.29 16.97 16.04
N GLU A 268 -10.91 16.48 14.97
CA GLU A 268 -11.66 17.31 14.00
C GLU A 268 -13.04 16.71 13.75
#